data_AF-A0AAV0FE85-F1
#
_entry.id   AF-A0AAV0FE85-F1
#
_cell.length_a   1.000
_cell.length_b   1.000
_cell.length_c   1.000
_cell.angle_alpha   90.00
_cell.angle_beta   90.00
_cell.angle_gamma   90.00
#
_symmetry.space_group_name_H-M   'P 1'
#
loop_
_entity.id
_entity.type
_entity.pdbx_description
1 polymer ?
#
loop_
_entity_poly.entity_id
_entity_poly.type
_entity_poly.pdbx_seq_one_letter_code
_entity_poly.pdbx_strand_id
1 'polypeptide(L)'
;MSASSSSALGRKTSLYEPNCLCGVKARLCTTRESGRQFYGCQRWKDGLGCGYFLWKEDVAGFHEDNGAYMGVTGRLEASIQELNRVMLVMQHDIQSIKMVLETEAKEKIFWKRMWQGLVIFVVVAVLVKKL
;
A
#
# COMPACT_ATOMS: atom_id res chain seq x y z
N MET A 1 -30.00 8.50 57.68
CA MET A 1 -28.76 8.27 56.91
C MET A 1 -29.18 7.58 55.63
N SER A 2 -29.22 8.29 54.51
CA SER A 2 -29.67 7.75 53.22
C SER A 2 -28.52 7.92 52.23
N ALA A 3 -27.81 6.83 51.93
CA ALA A 3 -26.76 6.83 50.93
C ALA A 3 -27.37 6.40 49.58
N SER A 4 -27.59 7.37 48.70
CA SER A 4 -27.90 7.16 47.29
C SER A 4 -26.64 6.66 46.58
N SER A 5 -26.60 5.38 46.23
CA SER A 5 -25.51 4.81 45.42
C SER A 5 -25.85 4.92 43.94
N SER A 6 -25.58 6.11 43.39
CA SER A 6 -25.57 6.37 41.95
C SER A 6 -24.32 5.76 41.33
N SER A 7 -24.40 4.49 40.93
CA SER A 7 -23.31 3.80 40.21
C SER A 7 -23.30 4.20 38.73
N ALA A 8 -23.05 5.47 38.45
CA ALA A 8 -22.68 5.96 37.13
C ALA A 8 -21.18 5.73 36.91
N LEU A 9 -20.76 4.48 36.73
CA LEU A 9 -19.37 4.13 36.40
C LEU A 9 -19.30 3.53 35.00
N GLY A 10 -18.92 4.40 34.06
CA GLY A 10 -18.00 4.06 32.97
C GLY A 10 -18.47 2.99 31.99
N ARG A 11 -19.52 3.27 31.22
CA ARG A 11 -19.75 2.57 29.95
C ARG A 11 -18.63 2.98 29.00
N LYS A 12 -17.49 2.24 29.02
CA LYS A 12 -16.43 2.33 28.01
C LYS A 12 -17.08 2.04 26.65
N THR A 13 -17.43 3.11 25.93
CA THR A 13 -17.88 3.03 24.55
C THR A 13 -16.67 2.66 23.72
N SER A 14 -16.60 1.41 23.27
CA SER A 14 -15.73 0.99 22.18
C SER A 14 -15.88 2.00 21.04
N LEU A 15 -14.83 2.74 20.70
CA LEU A 15 -14.82 3.71 19.61
C LEU A 15 -14.81 3.05 18.24
N TYR A 16 -14.74 1.71 18.20
CA TYR A 16 -14.73 0.93 16.97
C TYR A 16 -16.05 0.16 16.82
N GLU A 17 -16.89 0.64 15.90
CA GLU A 17 -18.06 -0.10 15.40
C GLU A 17 -17.63 -0.91 14.18
N PRO A 18 -17.63 -2.25 14.24
CA PRO A 18 -17.17 -3.08 13.13
C PRO A 18 -18.14 -3.06 11.94
N ASN A 19 -17.61 -3.25 10.73
CA ASN A 19 -18.42 -3.44 9.53
C ASN A 19 -18.71 -4.93 9.30
N CYS A 20 -19.89 -5.23 8.78
CA CYS A 20 -20.22 -6.58 8.32
C CYS A 20 -19.67 -6.87 6.91
N LEU A 21 -19.79 -8.12 6.44
CA LEU A 21 -19.31 -8.55 5.12
C LEU A 21 -20.03 -7.87 3.94
N CYS A 22 -21.17 -7.23 4.18
CA CYS A 22 -21.84 -6.39 3.17
C CYS A 22 -21.21 -5.00 3.00
N GLY A 23 -20.18 -4.66 3.78
CA GLY A 23 -19.55 -3.33 3.79
C GLY A 23 -20.34 -2.26 4.55
N VAL A 24 -21.44 -2.62 5.21
CA VAL A 24 -22.23 -1.70 6.07
C VAL A 24 -21.90 -1.90 7.54
N LYS A 25 -22.07 -0.86 8.36
CA LYS A 25 -21.87 -0.92 9.82
C LYS A 25 -22.70 -2.07 10.44
N ALA A 26 -22.09 -2.88 11.29
CA ALA A 26 -22.81 -3.91 12.03
C ALA A 26 -23.61 -3.26 13.17
N ARG A 27 -24.81 -3.79 13.45
CA ARG A 27 -25.68 -3.31 14.53
C ARG A 27 -25.36 -4.05 15.81
N LEU A 28 -25.28 -3.31 16.93
CA LEU A 28 -25.19 -3.91 18.25
C LEU A 28 -26.55 -4.50 18.66
N CYS A 29 -26.55 -5.81 18.87
CA CYS A 29 -27.67 -6.62 19.30
C CYS A 29 -27.41 -7.18 20.70
N THR A 30 -28.47 -7.58 21.40
CA THR A 30 -28.36 -8.21 22.72
C THR A 30 -29.13 -9.53 22.70
N THR A 31 -28.50 -10.58 23.20
CA THR A 31 -29.06 -11.93 23.25
C THR A 31 -30.15 -11.98 24.31
N ARG A 32 -31.32 -12.55 23.98
CA ARG A 32 -32.46 -12.61 24.90
C ARG A 32 -32.19 -13.48 26.13
N GLU A 33 -31.51 -14.61 25.93
CA GLU A 33 -31.26 -15.63 26.96
C GLU A 33 -30.17 -15.22 27.96
N SER A 34 -29.06 -14.69 27.46
CA SER A 34 -27.86 -14.43 28.26
C SER A 34 -27.58 -12.95 28.54
N GLY A 35 -28.31 -12.04 27.89
CA GLY A 35 -28.02 -10.60 27.93
C GLY A 35 -26.69 -10.20 27.27
N ARG A 36 -25.98 -11.14 26.65
CA ARG A 36 -24.70 -10.89 25.99
C ARG A 36 -24.87 -10.07 24.72
N GLN A 37 -23.97 -9.13 24.48
CA GLN A 37 -24.07 -8.21 23.35
C GLN A 37 -23.20 -8.69 22.18
N PHE A 38 -23.70 -8.56 20.96
CA PHE A 38 -22.98 -8.95 19.74
C PHE A 38 -23.25 -7.97 18.60
N TYR A 39 -22.33 -7.85 17.66
CA TYR A 39 -22.49 -7.11 16.42
C TYR A 39 -23.01 -8.05 15.32
N GLY A 40 -24.14 -7.69 14.72
CA GLY A 40 -24.79 -8.47 13.67
C GLY A 40 -25.06 -7.66 12.40
N CYS A 41 -25.22 -8.34 11.27
CA CYS A 41 -25.62 -7.69 10.01
C CYS A 41 -27.01 -7.05 10.14
N GLN A 42 -27.14 -5.79 9.73
CA GLN A 42 -28.42 -5.07 9.76
C GLN A 42 -29.49 -5.69 8.85
N ARG A 43 -29.06 -6.27 7.73
CA ARG A 43 -29.93 -6.89 6.71
C ARG A 43 -30.38 -8.31 7.08
N TRP A 44 -30.03 -8.81 8.27
CA TRP A 44 -30.41 -10.15 8.72
C TRP A 44 -31.93 -10.36 8.72
N LYS A 45 -32.70 -9.33 9.09
CA LYS A 45 -34.17 -9.42 9.14
C LYS A 45 -34.83 -9.59 7.77
N ASP A 46 -34.16 -9.12 6.71
CA ASP A 46 -34.69 -9.15 5.34
C ASP A 46 -34.30 -10.45 4.60
N GLY A 47 -33.68 -11.41 5.29
CA GLY A 47 -33.15 -12.64 4.68
C GLY A 47 -31.91 -12.42 3.79
N LEU A 48 -31.48 -11.18 3.61
CA LEU A 48 -30.32 -10.76 2.80
C LEU A 48 -29.05 -10.51 3.64
N GLY A 49 -29.05 -10.96 4.89
CA GLY A 49 -27.93 -10.79 5.80
C GLY A 49 -26.75 -11.69 5.41
N CYS A 50 -25.53 -11.15 5.47
CA CYS A 50 -24.30 -11.92 5.21
C CYS A 50 -23.91 -12.90 6.33
N GLY A 51 -24.77 -13.13 7.33
CA GLY A 51 -24.45 -13.98 8.48
C GLY A 51 -23.37 -13.42 9.42
N TYR A 52 -22.94 -12.17 9.24
CA TYR A 52 -21.93 -11.55 10.10
C TYR A 52 -22.34 -11.54 11.58
N PHE A 53 -21.44 -12.01 12.44
CA PHE A 53 -21.61 -12.13 13.88
C PHE A 53 -20.26 -11.93 14.58
N LEU A 54 -20.22 -11.08 15.61
CA LEU A 54 -19.03 -10.87 16.45
C LEU A 54 -19.46 -10.51 17.87
N TRP A 55 -18.93 -11.16 18.90
CA TRP A 55 -19.25 -10.78 20.28
C TRP A 55 -18.67 -9.41 20.62
N LYS A 56 -19.41 -8.61 21.40
CA LYS A 56 -18.93 -7.29 21.82
C LYS A 56 -17.68 -7.40 22.70
N GLU A 57 -17.59 -8.46 23.50
CA GLU A 57 -16.44 -8.74 24.36
C GLU A 57 -15.17 -9.02 23.54
N ASP A 58 -15.30 -9.71 22.41
CA ASP A 58 -14.18 -10.02 21.52
C ASP A 58 -13.59 -8.72 20.93
N VAL A 59 -14.42 -7.70 20.67
CA VAL A 59 -13.96 -6.37 20.22
C VAL A 59 -13.11 -5.67 21.30
N ALA A 60 -13.46 -5.86 22.57
CA ALA A 60 -12.72 -5.29 23.70
C ALA A 60 -11.45 -6.09 24.05
N GLY A 61 -11.41 -7.39 23.73
CA GLY A 61 -10.27 -8.27 23.92
C GLY A 61 -9.06 -7.96 23.02
N PHE A 62 -9.24 -7.16 21.97
CA PHE A 62 -8.13 -6.71 21.10
C PHE A 62 -7.16 -5.70 21.77
N HIS A 63 -7.39 -5.32 23.03
CA HIS A 63 -6.47 -4.45 23.77
C HIS A 63 -5.52 -5.18 24.73
N GLU A 64 -5.49 -6.52 24.73
CA GLU A 64 -4.67 -7.27 25.69
C GLU A 64 -3.97 -8.51 25.10
N ASP A 65 -3.62 -8.48 23.80
CA ASP A 65 -2.75 -9.49 23.18
C ASP A 65 -1.67 -8.83 22.30
N ASN A 66 -0.72 -8.16 22.98
CA ASN A 66 0.39 -7.41 22.39
C ASN A 66 1.42 -8.29 21.60
N GLY A 67 1.25 -9.61 21.57
CA GLY A 67 2.21 -10.54 20.93
C GLY A 67 2.00 -10.74 19.43
N ALA A 68 0.75 -10.82 18.97
CA ALA A 68 0.46 -11.15 17.56
C ALA A 68 0.64 -9.94 16.62
N TYR A 69 0.34 -8.73 17.10
CA TYR A 69 0.43 -7.51 16.29
C TYR A 69 1.89 -7.14 15.97
N MET A 70 2.83 -7.37 16.91
CA MET A 70 4.26 -7.08 16.68
C MET A 70 4.89 -7.99 15.59
N GLY A 71 4.41 -9.24 15.46
CA GLY A 71 4.87 -10.16 14.42
C GLY A 71 4.37 -9.81 13.02
N VAL A 72 3.14 -9.31 12.91
CA VAL A 72 2.58 -8.84 11.63
C VAL A 72 3.23 -7.53 11.20
N THR A 73 3.41 -6.58 12.12
CA THR A 73 4.10 -5.31 11.82
C THR A 73 5.56 -5.54 11.46
N GLY A 74 6.29 -6.41 12.17
CA GLY A 74 7.68 -6.74 11.84
C GLY A 74 7.85 -7.40 10.47
N ARG A 75 6.92 -8.29 10.06
CA ARG A 75 6.94 -8.90 8.71
C ARG A 75 6.62 -7.88 7.62
N LEU A 76 5.70 -6.96 7.90
CA LEU A 76 5.37 -5.87 6.97
C LEU A 76 6.55 -4.90 6.82
N GLU A 77 7.18 -4.50 7.92
CA GLU A 77 8.36 -3.63 7.93
C GLU A 77 9.56 -4.24 7.20
N ALA A 78 9.83 -5.54 7.39
CA ALA A 78 10.86 -6.25 6.64
C ALA A 78 10.58 -6.25 5.13
N SER A 79 9.31 -6.42 4.74
CA SER A 79 8.89 -6.37 3.34
C SER A 79 9.02 -4.96 2.74
N ILE A 80 8.71 -3.92 3.53
CA ILE A 80 8.91 -2.51 3.15
C ILE A 80 10.40 -2.21 2.95
N GLN A 81 11.25 -2.70 3.86
CA GLN A 81 12.69 -2.51 3.76
C GLN A 81 13.27 -3.18 2.50
N GLU A 82 12.80 -4.38 2.18
CA GLU A 82 13.23 -5.09 0.98
C GLU A 82 12.77 -4.38 -0.29
N LEU A 83 11.53 -3.90 -0.33
CA LEU A 83 11.02 -3.11 -1.44
C LEU A 83 11.84 -1.83 -1.66
N ASN A 84 12.23 -1.15 -0.57
CA ASN A 84 13.08 0.04 -0.65
C ASN A 84 14.48 -0.27 -1.19
N ARG A 85 15.08 -1.42 -0.83
CA ARG A 85 16.38 -1.84 -1.40
C ARG A 85 16.28 -2.06 -2.91
N VAL A 86 15.25 -2.79 -3.35
CA VAL A 86 15.03 -3.05 -4.77
C VAL A 86 14.80 -1.75 -5.53
N MET A 87 14.02 -0.82 -4.96
CA MET A 87 13.78 0.49 -5.57
C MET A 87 15.08 1.28 -5.77
N LEU A 88 16.00 1.27 -4.80
CA LEU A 88 17.30 1.94 -4.90
C LEU A 88 18.17 1.34 -6.02
N VAL A 89 18.23 0.02 -6.11
CA VAL A 89 18.97 -0.68 -7.18
C VAL A 89 18.37 -0.34 -8.54
N MET A 90 17.04 -0.42 -8.67
CA MET A 90 16.37 -0.09 -9.93
C MET A 90 16.61 1.37 -10.35
N GLN A 91 16.62 2.30 -9.40
CA GLN A 91 16.89 3.70 -9.71
C GLN A 91 18.33 3.90 -10.21
N HIS A 92 19.30 3.19 -9.62
CA HIS A 92 20.67 3.18 -10.10
C HIS A 92 20.79 2.58 -11.51
N ASP A 93 20.10 1.47 -11.79
CA ASP A 93 20.14 0.82 -13.09
C ASP A 93 19.52 1.68 -14.21
N ILE A 94 18.43 2.39 -13.90
CA ILE A 94 17.85 3.36 -14.84
C ILE A 94 18.88 4.45 -15.19
N GLN A 95 19.63 4.95 -14.20
CA GLN A 95 20.64 5.95 -14.44
C GLN A 95 21.83 5.42 -15.24
N SER A 96 22.31 4.21 -14.93
CA SER A 96 23.44 3.61 -15.64
C SER A 96 23.08 3.32 -17.11
N ILE A 97 21.91 2.73 -17.36
CA ILE A 97 21.40 2.45 -18.71
C ILE A 97 21.24 3.75 -19.49
N LYS A 98 20.70 4.81 -18.86
CA LYS A 98 20.56 6.11 -19.50
C LYS A 98 21.91 6.65 -19.97
N MET A 99 22.95 6.57 -19.12
CA MET A 99 24.28 7.01 -19.51
C MET A 99 24.84 6.19 -20.68
N VAL A 100 24.68 4.87 -20.67
CA VAL A 100 25.13 3.99 -21.77
C VAL A 100 24.45 4.37 -23.08
N LEU A 101 23.12 4.54 -23.09
CA LEU A 101 22.38 4.93 -24.29
C LEU A 101 22.82 6.29 -24.82
N GLU A 102 23.07 7.26 -23.94
CA GLU A 102 23.58 8.58 -24.35
C GLU A 102 24.99 8.51 -24.94
N THR A 103 25.86 7.62 -24.43
CA THR A 103 27.20 7.42 -25.00
C THR A 103 27.15 6.81 -26.39
N GLU A 104 26.33 5.76 -26.60
CA GLU A 104 26.16 5.15 -27.91
C GLU A 104 25.53 6.12 -28.93
N ALA A 105 24.58 6.95 -28.48
CA ALA A 105 23.96 7.95 -29.34
C ALA A 105 24.95 9.02 -29.79
N LYS A 106 25.80 9.51 -28.87
CA LYS A 106 26.85 10.48 -29.19
C LYS A 106 27.88 9.89 -30.15
N GLU A 107 28.28 8.64 -29.96
CA GLU A 107 29.21 7.95 -30.85
C GLU A 107 28.64 7.85 -32.28
N LYS A 108 27.39 7.40 -32.43
CA LYS A 108 26.73 7.30 -33.75
C LYS A 108 26.63 8.65 -34.45
N ILE A 109 26.29 9.71 -33.71
CA ILE A 109 26.21 11.07 -34.26
C ILE A 109 27.60 11.58 -34.65
N PHE A 110 28.60 11.34 -33.81
CA PHE A 110 29.98 11.74 -34.06
C PHE A 110 30.53 11.07 -35.33
N TRP A 111 30.39 9.74 -35.44
CA TRP A 111 30.82 8.99 -36.63
C TRP A 111 30.09 9.43 -37.90
N LYS A 112 28.78 9.71 -37.81
CA LYS A 112 28.01 10.23 -38.94
C LYS A 112 28.56 11.59 -39.42
N ARG A 113 28.85 12.51 -38.50
CA ARG A 113 29.45 13.82 -38.82
C ARG A 113 30.85 13.69 -39.39
N MET A 114 31.67 12.82 -38.83
CA MET A 114 33.02 12.54 -39.31
C MET A 114 32.99 11.97 -40.75
N TRP A 115 32.12 11.00 -41.02
CA TRP A 115 32.00 10.41 -42.36
C TRP A 115 31.46 11.42 -43.38
N GLN A 116 30.46 12.24 -43.01
CA GLN A 116 29.98 13.33 -43.85
C GLN A 116 31.10 14.33 -44.20
N GLY A 117 31.92 14.73 -43.22
CA GLY A 117 33.06 15.61 -43.45
C GLY A 117 34.09 14.99 -44.40
N LEU A 118 34.39 13.69 -44.24
CA LEU A 118 35.31 12.96 -45.12
C LEU A 118 34.79 12.89 -46.56
N VAL A 119 33.50 12.57 -46.76
CA VAL A 119 32.88 12.55 -48.09
C VAL A 119 32.97 13.92 -48.76
N ILE A 120 32.64 15.00 -48.04
CA ILE A 120 32.75 16.38 -48.55
C ILE A 120 34.21 16.70 -48.93
N PHE A 121 35.17 16.34 -48.08
CA PHE A 121 36.60 16.57 -48.35
C PHE A 121 37.07 15.87 -49.63
N VAL A 122 36.70 14.59 -49.82
CA VAL A 122 37.06 13.83 -51.02
C VAL A 122 36.44 14.45 -52.28
N VAL A 123 35.17 14.84 -52.24
CA VAL A 123 34.49 15.50 -53.36
C VAL A 123 35.20 16.80 -53.75
N VAL A 124 35.53 17.65 -52.78
CA VAL A 124 36.25 18.91 -53.03
C VAL A 124 37.63 18.64 -53.62
N ALA A 125 38.38 17.68 -53.08
CA ALA A 125 39.70 17.32 -53.60
C ALA A 125 39.66 16.83 -55.06
N VAL A 126 38.64 16.06 -55.43
CA VAL A 126 38.43 15.60 -56.82
C VAL A 126 38.08 16.77 -57.74
N LEU A 127 37.24 17.71 -57.29
CA LEU A 127 36.88 18.90 -58.07
C LEU A 127 38.10 19.81 -58.29
N VAL A 128 38.91 20.03 -57.27
CA VAL A 128 40.15 20.84 -57.38
C VAL A 128 41.17 20.19 -58.32
N LYS A 129 41.31 18.86 -58.30
CA LYS A 129 42.20 18.15 -59.24
C LYS A 129 41.71 18.17 -60.70
N LYS A 130 40.44 18.48 -60.95
CA LYS A 130 39.86 18.53 -62.29
C LYS A 130 39.89 19.92 -62.94
N LEU A 131 40.14 20.97 -62.15
CA LEU A 131 40.35 22.36 -62.60
C LEU A 131 41.82 22.58 -62.96
#